data_AF-Q9C6M6-F1
#
_entry.id   AF-Q9C6M6-F1
#
_cell.length_a   1.000
_cell.length_b   1.000
_cell.length_c   1.000
_cell.angle_alpha   90.00
_cell.angle_beta   90.00
_cell.angle_gamma   90.00
#
_symmetry.space_group_name_H-M   'P 1'
#
loop_
_entity.id
_entity.type
_entity.pdbx_description
1 polymer ?
#
loop_
_entity_poly.entity_id
_entity_poly.type
_entity_poly.pdbx_seq_one_letter_code
_entity_poly.pdbx_strand_id
1 'polypeptide(L)'
;MKLYQTAVTVSGGGSLVYELEVDAKLDYLLWFHFSEIDSTVKKAGQRVFDLVVNDNNVSRVDVFHEVGGFAAYSLNYTVKNLSSTIVTVKLSSVSGAPIISGLENYAIVPADMATVPEQVTAMKALKDSLRVPDRMGWNGDPCAPTSWDAWEGVSCRPNSQGSALVIFQIDLGSQGLKGFISEQISLLTNLNSLNLSSNTLSGQLPLGLGHKSLVSLDLSNNQLTGPIPESLTLSSLKLVLLNGNELQGKVPEEVYSVGVHGGIIDASSKEKQIPEAKVVDATGNGEPTRERNAHSSTEFAIAEKEK
;
A
#
# COMPACT_ATOMS: atom_id res chain seq x y z
N MET A 1 -16.09 12.60 6.52
CA MET A 1 -16.76 13.19 5.35
C MET A 1 -17.71 14.26 5.83
N LYS A 2 -17.36 15.55 5.70
CA LYS A 2 -18.31 16.64 5.98
C LYS A 2 -19.25 16.72 4.79
N LEU A 3 -20.52 16.37 4.99
CA LEU A 3 -21.53 16.32 3.92
C LEU A 3 -21.97 17.71 3.43
N TYR A 4 -21.56 18.78 4.11
CA TYR A 4 -21.97 20.15 3.81
C TYR A 4 -20.78 21.09 3.94
N GLN A 5 -20.32 21.64 2.81
CA GLN A 5 -19.56 22.89 2.81
C GLN A 5 -20.56 24.03 2.65
N THR A 6 -20.60 24.93 3.62
CA THR A 6 -21.39 26.16 3.54
C THR A 6 -20.67 27.15 2.66
N ALA A 7 -21.35 27.69 1.64
CA ALA A 7 -20.82 28.80 0.85
C ALA A 7 -20.50 29.99 1.75
N VAL A 8 -19.41 30.70 1.46
CA VAL A 8 -19.15 31.99 2.09
C VAL A 8 -19.73 33.07 1.19
N THR A 9 -20.59 33.91 1.75
CA THR A 9 -21.01 35.14 1.09
C THR A 9 -19.90 36.17 1.25
N VAL A 10 -19.27 36.56 0.15
CA VAL A 10 -18.24 37.60 0.19
C VAL A 10 -18.96 38.95 0.35
N SER A 11 -18.64 39.65 1.43
CA SER A 11 -19.29 40.88 1.87
C SER A 11 -19.46 41.91 0.74
N GLY A 12 -20.72 42.27 0.45
CA GLY A 12 -21.11 43.43 -0.33
C GLY A 12 -21.47 43.20 -1.81
N GLY A 13 -21.12 42.05 -2.41
CA GLY A 13 -21.30 41.81 -3.86
C GLY A 13 -22.37 40.81 -4.27
N GLY A 14 -23.03 40.14 -3.31
CA GLY A 14 -24.07 39.14 -3.60
C GLY A 14 -23.57 37.86 -4.28
N SER A 15 -22.25 37.62 -4.34
CA SER A 15 -21.69 36.39 -4.91
C SER A 15 -21.68 35.24 -3.90
N LEU A 16 -21.86 34.01 -4.39
CA LEU A 16 -21.64 32.77 -3.63
C LEU A 16 -20.29 32.17 -4.03
N VAL A 17 -19.49 31.76 -3.05
CA VAL A 17 -18.18 31.12 -3.29
C VAL A 17 -18.10 29.80 -2.53
N TYR A 18 -17.64 28.77 -3.23
CA TYR A 18 -17.32 27.44 -2.71
C TYR A 18 -15.86 27.12 -3.00
N GLU A 19 -15.16 26.60 -2.01
CA GLU A 19 -13.79 26.10 -2.13
C GLU A 19 -13.81 24.59 -1.91
N LEU A 20 -13.56 23.83 -2.97
CA LEU A 20 -13.60 22.37 -2.96
C LEU A 20 -12.17 21.84 -2.82
N GLU A 21 -11.88 21.11 -1.75
CA GLU A 21 -10.60 20.40 -1.60
C GLU A 21 -10.54 19.23 -2.59
N VAL A 22 -9.45 19.16 -3.35
CA VAL A 22 -9.23 18.20 -4.44
C VAL A 22 -7.78 17.71 -4.49
N ASP A 23 -7.55 16.57 -5.13
CA ASP A 23 -6.21 16.12 -5.52
C ASP A 23 -5.83 16.75 -6.86
N ALA A 24 -4.76 17.55 -6.88
CA ALA A 24 -4.30 18.23 -8.09
C ALA A 24 -3.85 17.27 -9.21
N LYS A 25 -3.63 15.97 -8.90
CA LYS A 25 -3.28 14.94 -9.89
C LYS A 25 -4.48 14.42 -10.70
N LEU A 26 -5.70 14.76 -10.27
CA LEU A 26 -6.94 14.28 -10.85
C LEU A 26 -7.66 15.35 -11.68
N ASP A 27 -8.44 14.89 -12.67
CA ASP A 27 -9.46 15.72 -13.30
C ASP A 27 -10.77 15.61 -12.51
N TYR A 28 -11.61 16.65 -12.54
CA TYR A 28 -12.87 16.68 -11.81
C TYR A 28 -14.05 17.08 -12.70
N LEU A 29 -15.15 16.32 -12.61
CA LEU A 29 -16.43 16.66 -13.20
C LEU A 29 -17.30 17.36 -12.15
N LEU A 30 -17.57 18.64 -12.36
CA LEU A 30 -18.49 19.42 -11.54
C LEU A 30 -19.90 19.34 -12.15
N TRP A 31 -20.90 19.10 -11.30
CA TRP A 31 -22.31 19.23 -11.65
C TRP A 31 -22.95 20.33 -10.84
N PHE A 32 -23.62 21.24 -11.54
CA PHE A 32 -24.36 22.34 -10.98
C PHE A 32 -25.84 22.11 -11.24
N HIS A 33 -26.63 22.07 -10.16
CA HIS A 33 -28.07 21.90 -10.23
C HIS A 33 -28.76 23.19 -9.82
N PHE A 34 -29.71 23.62 -10.63
CA PHE A 34 -30.46 24.84 -10.43
C PHE A 34 -31.95 24.58 -10.54
N SER A 35 -32.74 25.34 -9.80
CA SER A 35 -34.19 25.44 -9.97
C SER A 35 -34.65 26.81 -9.52
N GLU A 36 -35.40 27.53 -10.36
CA GLU A 36 -35.97 28.82 -9.98
C GLU A 36 -37.25 28.56 -9.17
N ILE A 37 -37.08 28.58 -7.85
CA ILE A 37 -38.15 28.35 -6.86
C ILE A 37 -38.71 29.65 -6.30
N ASP A 38 -38.06 30.79 -6.60
CA ASP A 38 -38.53 32.09 -6.15
C ASP A 38 -39.67 32.56 -7.07
N SER A 39 -40.90 32.50 -6.54
CA SER A 39 -42.10 32.93 -7.26
C SER A 39 -42.13 34.41 -7.67
N THR A 40 -41.18 35.22 -7.17
CA THR A 40 -41.02 36.63 -7.59
C THR A 40 -40.30 36.76 -8.92
N VAL A 41 -39.53 35.76 -9.35
CA VAL A 41 -38.88 35.67 -10.66
C VAL A 41 -39.89 35.08 -11.66
N LYS A 42 -40.36 35.91 -12.59
CA LYS A 42 -41.45 35.61 -13.53
C LYS A 42 -41.08 35.73 -14.99
N LYS A 43 -39.87 36.21 -15.30
CA LYS A 43 -39.36 36.34 -16.66
C LYS A 43 -37.83 36.25 -16.69
N ALA A 44 -37.31 35.86 -17.84
CA ALA A 44 -35.88 35.90 -18.14
C ALA A 44 -35.29 37.30 -17.88
N GLY A 45 -34.04 37.33 -17.47
CA GLY A 45 -33.25 38.53 -17.17
C GLY A 45 -33.42 39.06 -15.74
N GLN A 46 -34.39 38.57 -14.97
CA GLN A 46 -34.59 39.02 -13.58
C GLN A 46 -33.51 38.48 -12.64
N ARG A 47 -33.10 37.22 -12.83
CA ARG A 47 -31.98 36.60 -12.12
C ARG A 47 -30.98 36.06 -13.13
N VAL A 48 -29.81 36.69 -13.18
CA VAL A 48 -28.71 36.35 -14.07
C VAL A 48 -27.42 36.40 -13.26
N PHE A 49 -26.59 35.38 -13.37
CA PHE A 49 -25.30 35.33 -12.71
C PHE A 49 -24.28 34.56 -13.54
N ASP A 50 -23.01 34.93 -13.41
CA ASP A 50 -21.90 34.27 -14.06
C ASP A 50 -21.36 33.15 -13.16
N LEU A 51 -21.24 31.95 -13.71
CA LEU A 51 -20.60 30.80 -13.09
C LEU A 51 -19.12 30.80 -13.46
N VAL A 52 -18.26 30.93 -12.46
CA VAL A 52 -16.81 31.02 -12.60
C VAL A 52 -16.15 29.85 -11.86
N VAL A 53 -15.25 29.13 -12.51
CA VAL A 53 -14.49 28.02 -11.92
C VAL A 53 -12.99 28.27 -12.11
N ASN A 54 -12.23 28.33 -11.01
CA ASN A 54 -10.80 28.69 -11.01
C ASN A 54 -10.51 29.94 -11.87
N ASP A 55 -11.26 31.02 -11.62
CA ASP A 55 -11.21 32.30 -12.34
C ASP A 55 -11.60 32.26 -13.83
N ASN A 56 -11.97 31.11 -14.37
CA ASN A 56 -12.49 30.99 -15.73
C ASN A 56 -14.01 31.13 -15.72
N ASN A 57 -14.54 32.08 -16.51
CA ASN A 57 -15.98 32.21 -16.71
C ASN A 57 -16.49 31.03 -17.54
N VAL A 58 -17.26 30.15 -16.91
CA VAL A 58 -17.78 28.90 -17.50
C VAL A 58 -19.07 29.16 -18.26
N SER A 59 -20.01 29.88 -17.65
CA SER A 59 -21.32 30.12 -18.26
C SER A 59 -22.05 31.29 -17.61
N ARG A 60 -22.91 31.96 -18.37
CA ARG A 60 -23.89 32.90 -17.84
C ARG A 60 -25.21 32.17 -17.64
N VAL A 61 -25.69 32.12 -16.40
CA VAL A 61 -26.87 31.34 -16.01
C VAL A 61 -28.08 32.25 -15.81
N ASP A 62 -29.16 31.94 -16.52
CA ASP A 62 -30.52 32.43 -16.28
C ASP A 62 -31.47 31.23 -16.28
N VAL A 63 -31.77 30.72 -15.08
CA VAL A 63 -32.56 29.50 -14.92
C VAL A 63 -33.97 29.66 -15.51
N PHE A 64 -34.57 30.85 -15.35
CA PHE A 64 -35.91 31.11 -15.87
C PHE A 64 -35.92 31.15 -17.40
N HIS A 65 -34.86 31.66 -18.03
CA HIS A 65 -34.70 31.61 -19.49
C HIS A 65 -34.62 30.16 -20.00
N GLU A 66 -33.82 29.33 -19.33
CA GLU A 66 -33.57 27.95 -19.77
C GLU A 66 -34.78 27.03 -19.57
N VAL A 67 -35.44 27.10 -18.41
CA VAL A 67 -36.48 26.13 -18.02
C VAL A 67 -37.74 26.74 -17.40
N GLY A 68 -37.80 28.06 -17.23
CA GLY A 68 -38.89 28.74 -16.53
C GLY A 68 -38.84 28.55 -15.00
N GLY A 69 -39.97 28.77 -14.34
CA GLY A 69 -40.11 28.56 -12.90
C GLY A 69 -40.47 27.11 -12.56
N PHE A 70 -40.05 26.64 -11.38
CA PHE A 70 -40.38 25.31 -10.83
C PHE A 70 -39.90 24.12 -11.67
N ALA A 71 -38.95 24.33 -12.57
CA ALA A 71 -38.26 23.28 -13.32
C ALA A 71 -36.78 23.24 -12.94
N ALA A 72 -36.17 22.05 -13.09
CA ALA A 72 -34.77 21.84 -12.80
C ALA A 72 -33.92 22.01 -14.08
N TYR A 73 -32.77 22.66 -13.92
CA TYR A 73 -31.76 22.85 -14.95
C TYR A 73 -30.41 22.39 -14.39
N SER A 74 -29.64 21.64 -15.16
CA SER A 74 -28.32 21.16 -14.74
C SER A 74 -27.27 21.50 -15.79
N LEU A 75 -26.10 21.91 -15.31
CA LEU A 75 -24.92 22.19 -16.11
C LEU A 75 -23.77 21.35 -15.55
N ASN A 76 -22.89 20.87 -16.42
CA ASN A 76 -21.66 20.23 -16.00
C ASN A 76 -20.44 20.95 -16.57
N TYR A 77 -19.32 20.82 -15.87
CA TYR A 77 -18.04 21.38 -16.29
C TYR A 77 -16.91 20.49 -15.82
N THR A 78 -15.98 20.16 -16.71
CA THR A 78 -14.80 19.37 -16.35
C THR A 78 -13.62 20.29 -16.10
N VAL A 79 -13.05 20.22 -14.91
CA VAL A 79 -11.79 20.87 -14.54
C VAL A 79 -10.65 19.88 -14.78
N LYS A 80 -9.63 20.32 -15.50
CA LYS A 80 -8.47 19.49 -15.85
C LYS A 80 -7.18 20.20 -15.52
N ASN A 81 -6.08 19.45 -15.45
CA ASN A 81 -4.72 19.98 -15.28
C ASN A 81 -4.61 20.93 -14.09
N LEU A 82 -5.08 20.48 -12.92
CA LEU A 82 -5.08 21.28 -11.71
C LEU A 82 -3.66 21.60 -11.24
N SER A 83 -3.41 22.86 -10.90
CA SER A 83 -2.16 23.32 -10.28
C SER A 83 -2.28 23.55 -8.77
N SER A 84 -3.49 23.39 -8.23
CA SER A 84 -3.84 23.66 -6.83
C SER A 84 -4.72 22.54 -6.29
N THR A 85 -4.63 22.29 -4.99
CA THR A 85 -5.49 21.33 -4.26
C THR A 85 -6.85 21.93 -3.89
N ILE A 86 -7.17 23.13 -4.40
CA ILE A 86 -8.46 23.79 -4.18
C ILE A 86 -9.05 24.17 -5.54
N VAL A 87 -10.27 23.73 -5.80
CA VAL A 87 -11.12 24.23 -6.90
C VAL A 87 -12.09 25.26 -6.35
N THR A 88 -12.02 26.48 -6.88
CA THR A 88 -12.91 27.57 -6.50
C THR A 88 -14.08 27.66 -7.47
N VAL A 89 -15.30 27.58 -6.96
CA VAL A 89 -16.55 27.81 -7.69
C VAL A 89 -17.17 29.10 -7.19
N LYS A 90 -17.39 30.07 -8.08
CA LYS A 90 -17.98 31.36 -7.76
C LYS A 90 -19.17 31.66 -8.65
N LEU A 91 -20.31 31.99 -8.03
CA LEU A 91 -21.50 32.50 -8.72
C LEU A 91 -21.54 34.01 -8.49
N SER A 92 -21.31 34.79 -9.55
CA SER A 92 -21.24 36.25 -9.48
C SER A 92 -22.53 36.87 -9.99
N SER A 93 -23.23 37.63 -9.14
CA SER A 93 -24.46 38.33 -9.52
C SER A 93 -24.23 39.26 -10.71
N VAL A 94 -25.11 39.19 -11.72
CA VAL A 94 -25.25 40.18 -12.80
C VAL A 94 -26.57 40.94 -12.64
N SER A 95 -27.64 40.22 -12.32
CA SER A 95 -28.95 40.76 -11.90
C SER A 95 -29.57 39.80 -10.89
N GLY A 96 -30.06 40.30 -9.76
CA GLY A 96 -30.60 39.45 -8.70
C GLY A 96 -29.54 38.59 -8.01
N ALA A 97 -29.88 38.02 -6.84
CA ALA A 97 -28.94 37.16 -6.11
C ALA A 97 -28.78 35.81 -6.86
N PRO A 98 -27.58 35.23 -6.96
CA PRO A 98 -27.41 33.90 -7.53
C PRO A 98 -28.08 32.83 -6.66
N ILE A 99 -28.45 31.71 -7.28
CA ILE A 99 -29.01 30.54 -6.60
C ILE A 99 -28.31 29.28 -7.11
N ILE A 100 -28.23 28.27 -6.26
CA ILE A 100 -27.81 26.92 -6.62
C ILE A 100 -28.54 25.93 -5.72
N SER A 101 -29.07 24.87 -6.31
CA SER A 101 -29.82 23.82 -5.61
C SER A 101 -28.90 22.68 -5.17
N GLY A 102 -27.83 22.42 -5.93
CA GLY A 102 -26.82 21.42 -5.60
C GLY A 102 -25.53 21.63 -6.38
N LEU A 103 -24.41 21.27 -5.76
CA LEU A 103 -23.08 21.23 -6.36
C LEU A 103 -22.47 19.88 -6.04
N GLU A 104 -22.15 19.10 -7.07
CA GLU A 104 -21.48 17.81 -6.93
C GLU A 104 -20.10 17.87 -7.57
N ASN A 105 -19.11 17.27 -6.92
CA ASN A 105 -17.75 17.15 -7.44
C ASN A 105 -17.39 15.67 -7.56
N TYR A 106 -17.04 15.23 -8.77
CA TYR A 106 -16.64 13.86 -9.02
C TYR A 106 -15.20 13.84 -9.50
N ALA A 107 -14.34 13.14 -8.77
CA ALA A 107 -13.00 12.83 -9.29
C ALA A 107 -13.13 11.88 -10.48
N ILE A 108 -12.54 12.25 -11.61
CA ILE A 108 -12.49 11.43 -12.81
C ILE A 108 -11.25 10.56 -12.73
N VAL A 109 -11.46 9.29 -12.37
CA VAL A 109 -10.39 8.28 -12.37
C VAL A 109 -10.40 7.59 -13.74
N PRO A 110 -9.26 7.50 -14.44
CA PRO A 110 -9.19 6.77 -15.70
C PRO A 110 -9.61 5.31 -15.50
N ALA A 111 -10.30 4.75 -16.50
CA ALA A 111 -10.65 3.34 -16.52
C ALA A 111 -9.36 2.52 -16.70
N ASP A 112 -8.75 2.15 -15.58
CA ASP A 112 -7.52 1.37 -15.53
C ASP A 112 -7.81 -0.11 -15.25
N MET A 113 -6.84 -0.96 -15.59
CA MET A 113 -6.87 -2.35 -15.16
C MET A 113 -6.80 -2.41 -13.64
N ALA A 114 -7.72 -3.14 -13.01
CA ALA A 114 -7.70 -3.35 -11.57
C ALA A 114 -6.66 -4.41 -11.16
N THR A 115 -6.24 -4.37 -9.89
CA THR A 115 -5.45 -5.46 -9.31
C THR A 115 -6.31 -6.71 -9.18
N VAL A 116 -5.73 -7.90 -9.41
CA VAL A 116 -6.43 -9.16 -9.20
C VAL A 116 -6.96 -9.29 -7.75
N PRO A 117 -8.23 -9.71 -7.54
CA PRO A 117 -8.87 -9.65 -6.22
C PRO A 117 -8.15 -10.38 -5.09
N GLU A 118 -7.52 -11.51 -5.40
CA GLU A 118 -6.77 -12.31 -4.43
C GLU A 118 -5.55 -11.54 -3.89
N GLN A 119 -4.86 -10.80 -4.76
CA GLN A 119 -3.71 -9.98 -4.35
C GLN A 119 -4.14 -8.72 -3.61
N VAL A 120 -5.31 -8.13 -3.94
CA VAL A 120 -5.91 -7.06 -3.13
C VAL A 120 -6.17 -7.55 -1.70
N THR A 121 -6.65 -8.78 -1.55
CA THR A 121 -6.90 -9.39 -0.23
C THR A 121 -5.60 -9.56 0.56
N ALA A 122 -4.54 -10.05 -0.08
CA ALA A 122 -3.21 -10.14 0.54
C ALA A 122 -2.68 -8.78 0.97
N MET A 123 -2.78 -7.77 0.11
CA MET A 123 -2.25 -6.44 0.39
C MET A 123 -2.97 -5.74 1.53
N LYS A 124 -4.30 -5.91 1.64
CA LYS A 124 -5.04 -5.44 2.81
C LYS A 124 -4.56 -6.11 4.10
N ALA A 125 -4.39 -7.43 4.07
CA ALA A 125 -3.89 -8.16 5.22
C ALA A 125 -2.45 -7.75 5.60
N LEU A 126 -1.58 -7.49 4.62
CA LEU A 126 -0.22 -6.99 4.85
C LEU A 126 -0.20 -5.56 5.36
N LYS A 127 -1.07 -4.68 4.84
CA LYS A 127 -1.22 -3.30 5.34
C LYS A 127 -1.46 -3.32 6.85
N ASP A 128 -2.43 -4.13 7.26
CA ASP A 128 -2.83 -4.26 8.66
C ASP A 128 -1.75 -4.93 9.50
N SER A 129 -1.17 -6.04 9.03
CA SER A 129 -0.19 -6.83 9.80
C SER A 129 1.17 -6.14 9.97
N LEU A 130 1.61 -5.37 8.96
CA LEU A 130 2.85 -4.59 8.97
C LEU A 130 2.68 -3.20 9.61
N ARG A 131 1.44 -2.86 10.04
CA ARG A 131 1.08 -1.55 10.61
C ARG A 131 1.57 -0.40 9.73
N VAL A 132 1.31 -0.53 8.42
CA VAL A 132 1.73 0.46 7.44
C VAL A 132 1.12 1.82 7.80
N PRO A 133 1.94 2.87 8.00
CA PRO A 133 1.41 4.17 8.39
C PRO A 133 0.68 4.84 7.22
N ASP A 134 -0.38 5.58 7.52
CA ASP A 134 -1.23 6.25 6.51
C ASP A 134 -0.44 7.14 5.54
N ARG A 135 0.70 7.68 5.99
CA ARG A 135 1.60 8.51 5.18
C ARG A 135 2.18 7.82 3.94
N MET A 136 2.17 6.48 3.86
CA MET A 136 2.64 5.72 2.69
C MET A 136 1.61 5.63 1.55
N GLY A 137 0.41 6.20 1.73
CA GLY A 137 -0.57 6.25 0.64
C GLY A 137 -1.14 4.89 0.23
N TRP A 138 -1.13 3.88 1.11
CA TRP A 138 -1.74 2.57 0.85
C TRP A 138 -3.27 2.64 0.94
N ASN A 139 -3.93 3.34 0.02
CA ASN A 139 -5.38 3.51 -0.04
C ASN A 139 -5.91 3.11 -1.43
N GLY A 140 -7.14 2.59 -1.52
CA GLY A 140 -7.71 2.18 -2.80
C GLY A 140 -7.15 0.86 -3.34
N ASP A 141 -6.99 0.77 -4.66
CA ASP A 141 -6.45 -0.39 -5.37
C ASP A 141 -4.91 -0.34 -5.35
N PRO A 142 -4.19 -1.44 -5.00
CA PRO A 142 -2.73 -1.39 -4.87
C PRO A 142 -1.95 -1.01 -6.14
N CYS A 143 -2.51 -1.28 -7.32
CA CYS A 143 -1.84 -1.08 -8.60
C CYS A 143 -2.52 -0.05 -9.50
N ALA A 144 -3.68 0.49 -9.11
CA ALA A 144 -4.48 1.37 -9.94
C ALA A 144 -4.91 2.64 -9.19
N PRO A 145 -4.89 3.81 -9.88
CA PRO A 145 -4.45 4.01 -11.27
C PRO A 145 -2.93 3.92 -11.48
N THR A 146 -2.52 3.27 -12.58
CA THR A 146 -1.14 3.08 -13.06
C THR A 146 -0.42 4.39 -13.37
N SER A 147 -1.16 5.47 -13.57
CA SER A 147 -0.62 6.76 -13.99
C SER A 147 -0.09 7.62 -12.84
N TRP A 148 -0.55 7.43 -11.60
CA TRP A 148 -0.12 8.30 -10.48
C TRP A 148 -0.40 7.80 -9.05
N ASP A 149 -0.91 6.58 -8.83
CA ASP A 149 -1.40 6.13 -7.50
C ASP A 149 -1.06 4.66 -7.15
N ALA A 150 0.07 4.14 -7.61
CA ALA A 150 0.55 2.87 -7.06
C ALA A 150 0.98 3.08 -5.60
N TRP A 151 0.59 2.15 -4.72
CA TRP A 151 0.98 2.17 -3.31
C TRP A 151 2.50 2.32 -3.17
N GLU A 152 2.96 3.17 -2.23
CA GLU A 152 4.39 3.39 -2.05
C GLU A 152 5.12 2.07 -1.76
N GLY A 153 6.22 1.83 -2.48
CA GLY A 153 7.00 0.60 -2.39
C GLY A 153 6.40 -0.60 -3.14
N VAL A 154 5.24 -0.47 -3.79
CA VAL A 154 4.60 -1.54 -4.55
C VAL A 154 4.78 -1.31 -6.04
N SER A 155 5.32 -2.31 -6.75
CA SER A 155 5.41 -2.30 -8.21
C SER A 155 4.54 -3.39 -8.82
N CYS A 156 3.78 -3.02 -9.83
CA CYS A 156 2.82 -3.88 -10.50
C CYS A 156 3.12 -4.03 -11.99
N ARG A 157 2.57 -5.08 -12.59
CA ARG A 157 2.61 -5.29 -14.05
C ARG A 157 1.31 -5.94 -14.53
N PRO A 158 0.98 -5.85 -15.83
CA PRO A 158 -0.11 -6.63 -16.39
C PRO A 158 0.11 -8.14 -16.20
N ASN A 159 -0.97 -8.87 -15.94
CA ASN A 159 -0.96 -10.33 -15.96
C ASN A 159 -0.67 -10.85 -17.38
N SER A 160 -0.45 -12.16 -17.52
CA SER A 160 -0.14 -12.78 -18.82
C SER A 160 -1.23 -12.57 -19.90
N GLN A 161 -2.46 -12.26 -19.51
CA GLN A 161 -3.59 -12.00 -20.41
C GLN A 161 -3.77 -10.52 -20.74
N GLY A 162 -3.06 -9.61 -20.07
CA GLY A 162 -3.28 -8.16 -20.15
C GLY A 162 -4.67 -7.72 -19.68
N SER A 163 -5.33 -8.50 -18.82
CA SER A 163 -6.71 -8.24 -18.36
C SER A 163 -6.79 -7.61 -16.97
N ALA A 164 -5.72 -7.74 -16.17
CA ALA A 164 -5.64 -7.24 -14.81
C ALA A 164 -4.18 -6.97 -14.42
N LEU A 165 -3.98 -6.21 -13.35
CA LEU A 165 -2.67 -5.97 -12.75
C LEU A 165 -2.36 -7.00 -11.66
N VAL A 166 -1.08 -7.35 -11.58
CA VAL A 166 -0.53 -8.21 -10.54
C VAL A 166 0.66 -7.52 -9.90
N ILE A 167 0.80 -7.73 -8.60
CA ILE A 167 1.89 -7.26 -7.77
C ILE A 167 3.12 -8.09 -8.10
N PHE A 168 4.17 -7.37 -8.48
CA PHE A 168 5.41 -7.96 -8.96
C PHE A 168 6.55 -7.75 -7.98
N GLN A 169 6.61 -6.59 -7.31
CA GLN A 169 7.64 -6.31 -6.30
C GLN A 169 7.05 -5.52 -5.15
N ILE A 170 7.54 -5.80 -3.95
CA ILE A 170 7.29 -5.01 -2.75
C ILE A 170 8.65 -4.64 -2.16
N ASP A 171 8.95 -3.35 -2.07
CA ASP A 171 10.14 -2.80 -1.45
C ASP A 171 9.74 -1.81 -0.35
N LEU A 172 9.84 -2.28 0.89
CA LEU A 172 9.57 -1.53 2.11
C LEU A 172 10.77 -1.63 3.07
N GLY A 173 11.98 -1.71 2.53
CA GLY A 173 13.20 -1.69 3.33
C GLY A 173 13.33 -0.37 4.12
N SER A 174 13.80 -0.47 5.37
CA SER A 174 14.09 0.70 6.22
C SER A 174 12.91 1.66 6.46
N GLN A 175 11.69 1.14 6.50
CA GLN A 175 10.47 1.95 6.64
C GLN A 175 9.98 2.11 8.10
N GLY A 176 10.68 1.50 9.06
CA GLY A 176 10.30 1.50 10.47
C GLY A 176 9.01 0.71 10.74
N LEU A 177 8.69 -0.25 9.87
CA LEU A 177 7.51 -1.10 9.99
C LEU A 177 7.60 -2.00 11.22
N LYS A 178 6.43 -2.37 11.74
CA LYS A 178 6.22 -3.16 12.97
C LYS A 178 5.25 -4.29 12.69
N GLY A 179 5.10 -5.21 13.64
CA GLY A 179 4.11 -6.28 13.53
C GLY A 179 4.72 -7.53 12.90
N PHE A 180 4.02 -8.15 11.95
CA PHE A 180 4.40 -9.45 11.39
C PHE A 180 3.98 -9.61 9.92
N ILE A 181 4.56 -10.60 9.24
CA ILE A 181 4.21 -10.94 7.86
C ILE A 181 3.01 -11.89 7.86
N SER A 182 1.87 -11.46 7.33
CA SER A 182 0.64 -12.26 7.29
C SER A 182 0.76 -13.48 6.37
N GLU A 183 0.13 -14.60 6.74
CA GLU A 183 0.00 -15.82 5.92
C GLU A 183 -0.70 -15.56 4.57
N GLN A 184 -1.47 -14.47 4.47
CA GLN A 184 -2.12 -14.06 3.21
C GLN A 184 -1.12 -13.62 2.14
N ILE A 185 0.16 -13.45 2.46
CA ILE A 185 1.22 -13.27 1.46
C ILE A 185 1.28 -14.44 0.46
N SER A 186 0.71 -15.59 0.82
CA SER A 186 0.49 -16.75 -0.07
C SER A 186 -0.41 -16.47 -1.29
N LEU A 187 -1.18 -15.38 -1.30
CA LEU A 187 -1.99 -15.02 -2.47
C LEU A 187 -1.22 -14.17 -3.48
N LEU A 188 -0.02 -13.68 -3.13
CA LEU A 188 0.86 -12.92 -4.02
C LEU A 188 1.64 -13.83 -4.98
N THR A 189 0.92 -14.66 -5.73
CA THR A 189 1.48 -15.73 -6.58
C THR A 189 2.38 -15.24 -7.71
N ASN A 190 2.35 -13.94 -8.03
CA ASN A 190 3.20 -13.31 -9.04
C ASN A 190 4.37 -12.49 -8.47
N LEU A 191 4.52 -12.46 -7.13
CA LEU A 191 5.56 -11.69 -6.46
C LEU A 191 6.94 -12.25 -6.80
N ASN A 192 7.80 -11.38 -7.31
CA ASN A 192 9.13 -11.73 -7.76
C ASN A 192 10.23 -11.23 -6.82
N SER A 193 10.03 -10.06 -6.21
CA SER A 193 10.95 -9.49 -5.23
C SER A 193 10.19 -9.01 -4.01
N LEU A 194 10.70 -9.38 -2.83
CA LEU A 194 10.21 -8.88 -1.55
C LEU A 194 11.39 -8.36 -0.72
N ASN A 195 11.38 -7.07 -0.42
CA ASN A 195 12.31 -6.45 0.51
C ASN A 195 11.53 -5.85 1.69
N LEU A 196 11.72 -6.42 2.87
CA LEU A 196 11.24 -5.89 4.15
C LEU A 196 12.40 -5.68 5.14
N SER A 197 13.63 -5.56 4.63
CA SER A 197 14.84 -5.47 5.45
C SER A 197 14.87 -4.23 6.35
N SER A 198 15.65 -4.31 7.43
CA SER A 198 15.92 -3.18 8.33
C SER A 198 14.64 -2.53 8.89
N ASN A 199 13.71 -3.38 9.32
CA ASN A 199 12.48 -2.97 10.00
C ASN A 199 12.46 -3.56 11.42
N THR A 200 11.32 -3.47 12.10
CA THR A 200 11.11 -4.06 13.42
C THR A 200 10.01 -5.13 13.38
N LEU A 201 10.03 -5.95 12.32
CA LEU A 201 9.08 -7.05 12.15
C LEU A 201 9.43 -8.20 13.09
N SER A 202 8.41 -8.86 13.60
CA SER A 202 8.48 -9.93 14.59
C SER A 202 7.57 -11.09 14.21
N GLY A 203 7.60 -12.18 14.98
CA GLY A 203 6.82 -13.38 14.71
C GLY A 203 7.54 -14.35 13.78
N GLN A 204 6.82 -15.34 13.26
CA GLN A 204 7.37 -16.40 12.41
C GLN A 204 7.24 -16.05 10.93
N LEU A 205 8.09 -16.65 10.10
CA LEU A 205 7.94 -16.60 8.65
C LEU A 205 6.71 -17.40 8.23
N PRO A 206 5.82 -16.85 7.38
CA PRO A 206 4.62 -17.56 6.98
C PRO A 206 4.93 -18.77 6.09
N LEU A 207 4.17 -19.85 6.26
CA LEU A 207 4.36 -21.09 5.49
C LEU A 207 4.12 -20.89 3.99
N GLY A 208 3.35 -19.88 3.61
CA GLY A 208 3.06 -19.55 2.21
C GLY A 208 4.01 -18.52 1.59
N LEU A 209 5.13 -18.16 2.23
CA LEU A 209 6.06 -17.15 1.72
C LEU A 209 6.80 -17.59 0.45
N GLY A 210 7.05 -18.90 0.34
CA GLY A 210 7.84 -19.48 -0.74
C GLY A 210 7.06 -19.67 -2.04
N HIS A 211 6.94 -18.59 -2.83
CA HIS A 211 6.34 -18.65 -4.17
C HIS A 211 7.33 -19.14 -5.20
N LYS A 212 6.86 -19.95 -6.16
CA LYS A 212 7.67 -20.35 -7.33
C LYS A 212 8.19 -19.16 -8.15
N SER A 213 7.47 -18.04 -8.13
CA SER A 213 7.79 -16.81 -8.84
C SER A 213 8.79 -15.90 -8.09
N LEU A 214 9.00 -16.14 -6.79
CA LEU A 214 9.87 -15.33 -5.96
C LEU A 214 11.33 -15.65 -6.28
N VAL A 215 12.10 -14.62 -6.59
CA VAL A 215 13.50 -14.69 -7.00
C VAL A 215 14.42 -14.01 -6.00
N SER A 216 13.95 -12.92 -5.37
CA SER A 216 14.72 -12.17 -4.38
C SER A 216 13.89 -11.99 -3.12
N LEU A 217 14.48 -12.36 -1.98
CA LEU A 217 13.89 -12.18 -0.66
C LEU A 217 14.91 -11.56 0.28
N ASP A 218 14.60 -10.37 0.79
CA ASP A 218 15.40 -9.72 1.84
C ASP A 218 14.52 -9.39 3.04
N LEU A 219 14.73 -10.12 4.13
CA LEU A 219 14.11 -9.90 5.43
C LEU A 219 15.16 -9.59 6.51
N SER A 220 16.38 -9.24 6.10
CA SER A 220 17.50 -9.02 7.01
C SER A 220 17.24 -7.88 8.00
N ASN A 221 17.92 -7.92 9.15
CA ASN A 221 17.83 -6.90 10.20
C ASN A 221 16.39 -6.65 10.67
N ASN A 222 15.75 -7.70 11.21
CA ASN A 222 14.43 -7.68 11.83
C ASN A 222 14.48 -8.48 13.16
N GLN A 223 13.33 -8.79 13.76
CA GLN A 223 13.19 -9.59 14.98
C GLN A 223 12.38 -10.88 14.70
N LEU A 224 12.53 -11.45 13.51
CA LEU A 224 11.80 -12.66 13.10
C LEU A 224 12.34 -13.88 13.84
N THR A 225 11.45 -14.81 14.22
CA THR A 225 11.74 -15.98 15.06
C THR A 225 11.22 -17.26 14.41
N GLY A 226 11.55 -18.41 15.01
CA GLY A 226 11.07 -19.72 14.54
C GLY A 226 11.84 -20.27 13.33
N PRO A 227 11.40 -21.41 12.77
CA PRO A 227 12.10 -22.09 11.69
C PRO A 227 11.96 -21.37 10.35
N ILE A 228 12.96 -21.55 9.49
CA ILE A 228 12.85 -21.24 8.06
C ILE A 228 11.87 -22.25 7.43
N PRO A 229 10.73 -21.81 6.87
CA PRO A 229 9.73 -22.72 6.32
C PRO A 229 10.24 -23.41 5.06
N GLU A 230 9.95 -24.70 4.94
CA GLU A 230 10.34 -25.51 3.77
C GLU A 230 9.81 -24.95 2.45
N SER A 231 8.71 -24.18 2.45
CA SER A 231 8.21 -23.52 1.23
C SER A 231 9.27 -22.67 0.53
N LEU A 232 10.20 -22.05 1.28
CA LEU A 232 11.26 -21.24 0.70
C LEU A 232 12.25 -22.07 -0.14
N THR A 233 12.36 -23.38 0.11
CA THR A 233 13.21 -24.28 -0.69
C THR A 233 12.61 -24.60 -2.06
N LEU A 234 11.30 -24.45 -2.21
CA LEU A 234 10.55 -24.77 -3.42
C LEU A 234 10.45 -23.58 -4.39
N SER A 235 11.08 -22.47 -4.04
CA SER A 235 11.00 -21.20 -4.75
C SER A 235 12.14 -21.08 -5.77
N SER A 236 11.97 -20.27 -6.81
CA SER A 236 13.04 -19.98 -7.79
C SER A 236 14.04 -18.94 -7.26
N LEU A 237 14.29 -18.96 -5.95
CA LEU A 237 15.07 -17.96 -5.24
C LEU A 237 16.53 -18.00 -5.72
N LYS A 238 17.06 -16.82 -6.00
CA LYS A 238 18.47 -16.57 -6.34
C LYS A 238 19.18 -15.78 -5.26
N LEU A 239 18.45 -15.03 -4.45
CA LEU A 239 18.96 -14.24 -3.35
C LEU A 239 18.02 -14.38 -2.15
N VAL A 240 18.59 -14.76 -1.01
CA VAL A 240 17.87 -14.89 0.27
C VAL A 240 18.73 -14.29 1.38
N LEU A 241 18.29 -13.16 1.93
CA LEU A 241 18.95 -12.47 3.03
C LEU A 241 18.07 -12.52 4.27
N LEU A 242 18.55 -13.23 5.30
CA LEU A 242 17.85 -13.45 6.57
C LEU A 242 18.71 -13.06 7.78
N ASN A 243 19.93 -12.58 7.58
CA ASN A 243 20.84 -12.13 8.64
C ASN A 243 20.21 -11.09 9.57
N GLY A 244 20.67 -11.05 10.82
CA GLY A 244 20.16 -10.08 11.79
C GLY A 244 18.70 -10.32 12.17
N ASN A 245 18.32 -11.58 12.31
CA ASN A 245 17.05 -12.05 12.88
C ASN A 245 17.32 -13.07 14.01
N GLU A 246 16.26 -13.55 14.67
CA GLU A 246 16.28 -14.54 15.75
C GLU A 246 15.72 -15.91 15.29
N LEU A 247 15.97 -16.26 14.02
CA LEU A 247 15.51 -17.52 13.43
C LEU A 247 16.18 -18.72 14.08
N GLN A 248 15.43 -19.82 14.19
CA GLN A 248 15.83 -21.05 14.86
C GLN A 248 15.71 -22.25 13.91
N GLY A 249 16.18 -23.43 14.32
CA GLY A 249 16.07 -24.65 13.51
C GLY A 249 17.14 -24.77 12.43
N LYS A 250 16.98 -25.74 11.53
CA LYS A 250 17.98 -26.05 10.49
C LYS A 250 17.73 -25.20 9.25
N VAL A 251 18.81 -24.70 8.64
CA VAL A 251 18.73 -24.23 7.25
C VAL A 251 18.47 -25.45 6.38
N PRO A 252 17.42 -25.45 5.54
CA PRO A 252 17.19 -26.54 4.60
C PRO A 252 18.32 -26.66 3.58
N GLU A 253 18.68 -27.89 3.18
CA GLU A 253 19.86 -28.19 2.35
C GLU A 253 19.84 -27.46 0.99
N GLU A 254 18.65 -27.23 0.44
CA GLU A 254 18.45 -26.58 -0.85
C GLU A 254 18.80 -25.08 -0.80
N VAL A 255 18.66 -24.42 0.37
CA VAL A 255 18.95 -22.98 0.49
C VAL A 255 20.46 -22.71 0.60
N TYR A 256 21.28 -23.68 1.00
CA TYR A 256 22.74 -23.52 1.00
C TYR A 256 23.31 -23.23 -0.39
N SER A 257 22.66 -23.79 -1.43
CA SER A 257 23.04 -23.57 -2.83
C SER A 257 22.73 -22.17 -3.37
N VAL A 258 21.86 -21.43 -2.67
CA VAL A 258 21.36 -20.10 -3.07
C VAL A 258 22.15 -18.97 -2.38
N GLY A 259 23.08 -19.28 -1.47
CA GLY A 259 23.88 -18.29 -0.76
C GLY A 259 23.08 -17.54 0.30
N VAL A 260 22.61 -18.25 1.34
CA VAL A 260 22.02 -17.62 2.53
C VAL A 260 23.12 -16.98 3.35
N HIS A 261 23.01 -15.68 3.58
CA HIS A 261 23.91 -14.96 4.47
C HIS A 261 23.19 -14.70 5.80
N GLY A 262 23.68 -15.35 6.86
CA GLY A 262 23.50 -14.99 8.27
C GLY A 262 22.29 -15.53 9.06
N GLY A 263 22.55 -15.67 10.36
CA GLY A 263 21.72 -16.25 11.42
C GLY A 263 22.61 -17.05 12.38
N ILE A 264 22.55 -16.83 13.70
CA ILE A 264 23.22 -17.73 14.66
C ILE A 264 22.35 -18.99 14.72
N ILE A 265 22.82 -20.07 14.11
CA ILE A 265 22.14 -21.36 14.14
C ILE A 265 23.00 -22.29 14.96
N ASP A 266 22.55 -22.58 16.19
CA ASP A 266 23.15 -23.61 17.02
C ASP A 266 22.86 -24.99 16.40
N ALA A 267 23.87 -25.55 15.74
CA ALA A 267 23.80 -26.87 15.13
C ALA A 267 24.07 -28.02 16.12
N SER A 268 24.14 -27.77 17.43
CA SER A 268 24.56 -28.77 18.42
C SER A 268 23.53 -29.84 18.80
N SER A 269 22.33 -29.89 18.21
CA SER A 269 21.36 -30.97 18.50
C SER A 269 21.53 -32.19 17.58
N LYS A 270 22.72 -32.81 17.58
CA LYS A 270 22.92 -34.22 17.18
C LYS A 270 24.03 -34.87 18.01
N GLU A 271 23.88 -34.93 19.32
CA GLU A 271 24.46 -36.07 20.05
C GLU A 271 23.67 -37.32 19.66
N LYS A 272 24.18 -38.02 18.65
CA LYS A 272 23.96 -39.46 18.54
C LYS A 272 24.40 -40.05 19.86
N GLN A 273 23.45 -40.59 20.62
CA GLN A 273 23.74 -41.48 21.73
C GLN A 273 24.44 -42.72 21.15
N ILE A 274 25.76 -42.71 21.15
CA ILE A 274 26.58 -43.88 20.83
C ILE A 274 26.49 -44.78 22.06
N PRO A 275 26.01 -46.03 21.95
CA PRO A 275 26.11 -46.95 23.08
C PRO A 275 27.59 -47.23 23.29
N GLU A 276 28.13 -46.83 24.44
CA GLU A 276 29.51 -47.15 24.81
C GLU A 276 29.73 -48.66 24.75
N ALA A 277 30.67 -49.07 23.91
CA ALA A 277 31.23 -50.40 23.95
C ALA A 277 32.01 -50.54 25.26
N LYS A 278 31.58 -51.48 26.12
CA LYS A 278 32.39 -51.96 27.26
C LYS A 278 33.71 -52.51 26.72
N VAL A 279 34.79 -51.76 26.87
CA VAL A 279 36.14 -52.31 26.85
C VAL A 279 36.51 -52.64 28.28
N VAL A 280 36.54 -53.93 28.56
CA VAL A 280 37.13 -54.52 29.77
C VAL A 280 38.65 -54.37 29.62
N ASP A 281 39.31 -53.71 30.56
CA ASP A 281 40.72 -53.99 30.83
C ASP A 281 40.97 -54.08 32.33
N ALA A 282 41.85 -55.03 32.66
CA ALA A 282 42.19 -55.49 33.98
C ALA A 282 43.13 -54.51 34.66
N THR A 283 42.65 -53.77 35.65
CA THR A 283 43.38 -53.41 36.88
C THR A 283 42.41 -52.70 37.82
N GLY A 284 42.20 -53.27 39.00
CA GLY A 284 41.26 -52.73 39.98
C GLY A 284 41.79 -51.45 40.64
N ASN A 285 40.96 -50.40 40.66
CA ASN A 285 40.54 -49.63 41.85
C ASN A 285 39.89 -48.27 41.49
N GLY A 286 38.59 -48.11 41.83
CA GLY A 286 37.93 -46.93 42.44
C GLY A 286 37.89 -45.54 41.77
N GLU A 287 36.73 -45.25 41.15
CA GLU A 287 35.94 -43.98 40.95
C GLU A 287 36.26 -42.66 41.72
N PRO A 288 35.63 -41.50 41.38
CA PRO A 288 35.13 -41.00 40.09
C PRO A 288 35.51 -39.54 39.76
N THR A 289 35.22 -39.15 38.53
CA THR A 289 35.50 -37.90 37.80
C THR A 289 34.68 -36.67 38.25
N ARG A 290 35.25 -35.47 38.07
CA ARG A 290 34.58 -34.17 38.21
C ARG A 290 34.77 -33.37 36.91
N GLU A 291 33.67 -33.13 36.20
CA GLU A 291 33.62 -32.37 34.94
C GLU A 291 33.97 -30.89 35.13
N ARG A 292 34.66 -30.33 34.14
CA ARG A 292 34.92 -28.89 33.94
C ARG A 292 34.24 -28.49 32.62
N ASN A 293 33.26 -27.59 32.69
CA ASN A 293 32.74 -26.89 31.51
C ASN A 293 33.49 -25.56 31.34
N ALA A 294 34.19 -25.41 30.22
CA ALA A 294 34.71 -24.13 29.74
C ALA A 294 33.91 -23.72 28.50
N HIS A 295 33.20 -22.60 28.57
CA HIS A 295 32.63 -21.93 27.41
C HIS A 295 33.75 -21.25 26.61
N SER A 296 33.82 -21.54 25.31
CA SER A 296 34.58 -20.76 24.35
C SER A 296 33.67 -20.44 23.17
N SER A 297 33.29 -19.16 23.08
CA SER A 297 32.66 -18.57 21.90
C SER A 297 33.66 -18.60 20.74
N THR A 298 33.25 -19.03 19.55
CA THR A 298 34.08 -18.92 18.34
C THR A 298 33.27 -18.22 17.24
N GLU A 299 33.68 -16.99 16.92
CA GLU A 299 33.36 -16.33 15.66
C GLU A 299 34.05 -17.08 14.52
N PHE A 300 33.34 -17.32 13.42
CA PHE A 300 33.97 -17.71 12.16
C PHE A 300 33.55 -16.77 11.04
N ALA A 301 34.56 -16.17 10.42
CA ALA A 301 34.47 -15.39 9.22
C ALA A 301 35.02 -16.20 8.02
N ILE A 302 34.42 -15.95 6.85
CA ILE A 302 34.95 -16.11 5.48
C ILE A 302 34.96 -17.52 4.86
N ALA A 303 34.36 -17.61 3.66
CA ALA A 303 34.99 -18.22 2.48
C ALA A 303 34.39 -17.63 1.19
N GLU A 304 35.10 -16.70 0.55
CA GLU A 304 34.96 -16.47 -0.89
C GLU A 304 35.35 -17.74 -1.65
N LYS A 305 34.57 -18.11 -2.65
CA LYS A 305 35.10 -18.87 -3.78
C LYS A 305 34.68 -18.20 -5.07
N GLU A 306 35.64 -17.50 -5.66
CA GLU A 306 35.70 -17.25 -7.09
C GLU A 306 35.56 -18.59 -7.85
N LYS A 307 34.54 -18.69 -8.70
CA LYS A 307 34.67 -18.97 -10.13
C LYS A 307 33.34 -18.86 -10.85
#